data_AF-A0A954BPD8-F1
#
_entry.id   AF-A0A954BPD8-F1
#
_cell.length_a   1.000
_cell.length_b   1.000
_cell.length_c   1.000
_cell.angle_alpha   90.00
_cell.angle_beta   90.00
_cell.angle_gamma   90.00
#
_symmetry.space_group_name_H-M   'P 1'
#
loop_
_entity.id
_entity.type
_entity.pdbx_description
1 polymer ?
#
loop_
_entity_poly.entity_id
_entity_poly.type
_entity_poly.pdbx_seq_one_letter_code
_entity_poly.pdbx_strand_id
1 'polypeptide(L)'
;MPLELLARPLDFLVAEHQRQKEMCLLLEAVADGREWGKGLAEHLVLFLTDEMALHRADEEDDLFDLMRRRCSRDDDIGSLIHRVWSPEQADEEVQLSTHLLDRLASNRTDCREAFAERAHRYVALLRLHVAYTNGILIPLGRRRLRSSDLAGLAKRMRRRRGLPSQIPG
;
A
#
# COMPACT_ATOMS: atom_id res chain seq x y z
N MET A 1 3.95 -8.70 8.17
CA MET A 1 4.76 -8.34 6.99
C MET A 1 5.90 -9.35 6.83
N PRO A 2 6.23 -9.81 5.61
CA PRO A 2 7.28 -10.80 5.35
C PRO A 2 8.67 -10.16 5.36
N LEU A 3 9.15 -9.76 6.55
CA LEU A 3 10.39 -9.00 6.74
C LEU A 3 11.64 -9.73 6.19
N GLU A 4 11.58 -11.06 6.08
CA GLU A 4 12.57 -11.92 5.45
C GLU A 4 12.81 -11.58 3.96
N LEU A 5 11.81 -11.02 3.28
CA LEU A 5 11.91 -10.64 1.87
C LEU A 5 12.56 -9.26 1.66
N LEU A 6 12.85 -8.50 2.71
CA LEU A 6 13.43 -7.14 2.57
C LEU A 6 14.78 -7.12 1.85
N ALA A 7 15.49 -8.25 1.78
CA ALA A 7 16.69 -8.41 0.96
C ALA A 7 16.41 -8.34 -0.56
N ARG A 8 15.16 -8.60 -0.95
CA ARG A 8 14.64 -8.62 -2.32
C ARG A 8 13.46 -7.63 -2.38
N PRO A 9 13.73 -6.31 -2.41
CA PRO A 9 12.72 -5.29 -2.11
C PRO A 9 11.51 -5.31 -3.05
N LEU A 10 11.70 -5.64 -4.33
CA LEU A 10 10.58 -5.76 -5.27
C LEU A 10 9.70 -6.98 -4.96
N ASP A 11 10.28 -8.07 -4.45
CA ASP A 11 9.51 -9.26 -4.06
C ASP A 11 8.79 -9.04 -2.73
N PHE A 12 9.40 -8.28 -1.82
CA PHE A 12 8.74 -7.80 -0.61
C PHE A 12 7.50 -6.96 -0.96
N LEU A 13 7.59 -6.00 -1.88
CA LEU A 13 6.44 -5.18 -2.30
C LEU A 13 5.32 -6.04 -2.90
N VAL A 14 5.65 -7.03 -3.74
CA VAL A 14 4.67 -7.98 -4.28
C VAL A 14 3.98 -8.78 -3.17
N ALA A 15 4.74 -9.19 -2.14
CA ALA A 15 4.17 -9.90 -1.00
C ALA A 15 3.29 -8.98 -0.12
N GLU A 16 3.65 -7.70 0.05
CA GLU A 16 2.78 -6.72 0.71
C GLU A 16 1.50 -6.48 -0.08
N HIS A 17 1.56 -6.41 -1.41
CA HIS A 17 0.38 -6.32 -2.26
C HIS A 17 -0.58 -7.50 -2.08
N GLN A 18 -0.07 -8.71 -1.84
CA GLN A 18 -0.92 -9.86 -1.54
C GLN A 18 -1.67 -9.66 -0.22
N ARG A 19 -0.97 -9.19 0.82
CA ARG A 19 -1.58 -8.86 2.11
C ARG A 19 -2.61 -7.72 1.99
N GLN A 20 -2.33 -6.70 1.20
CA GLN A 20 -3.28 -5.61 0.94
C GLN A 20 -4.58 -6.12 0.31
N LYS A 21 -4.50 -7.07 -0.62
CA LYS A 21 -5.70 -7.71 -1.20
C LYS A 21 -6.53 -8.44 -0.14
N GLU A 22 -5.88 -9.10 0.80
CA GLU A 22 -6.55 -9.76 1.93
C GLU A 22 -7.25 -8.73 2.83
N MET A 23 -6.59 -7.62 3.11
CA MET A 23 -7.19 -6.51 3.87
C MET A 23 -8.35 -5.85 3.14
N CYS A 24 -8.31 -5.73 1.81
CA CYS A 24 -9.45 -5.28 1.02
C CYS A 24 -10.67 -6.18 1.19
N LEU A 25 -10.49 -7.51 1.24
CA LEU A 25 -11.59 -8.45 1.44
C LEU A 25 -12.24 -8.27 2.81
N LEU A 26 -11.43 -8.06 3.85
CA LEU A 26 -11.92 -7.77 5.20
C LEU A 26 -12.66 -6.43 5.26
N LEU A 27 -12.11 -5.39 4.62
CA LEU A 27 -12.74 -4.07 4.60
C LEU A 27 -14.10 -4.10 3.89
N GLU A 28 -14.20 -4.83 2.78
CA GLU A 28 -15.48 -5.09 2.10
C GLU A 28 -16.44 -5.91 2.96
N ALA A 29 -15.97 -6.95 3.65
CA ALA A 29 -16.83 -7.74 4.54
C ALA A 29 -17.44 -6.89 5.66
N VAL A 30 -16.68 -5.91 6.19
CA VAL A 30 -17.19 -4.95 7.15
C VAL A 30 -18.17 -3.95 6.52
N ALA A 31 -17.85 -3.45 5.33
CA ALA A 31 -18.71 -2.55 4.56
C ALA A 31 -20.08 -3.18 4.24
N ASP A 32 -20.07 -4.44 3.81
CA ASP A 32 -21.27 -5.22 3.50
C ASP A 32 -22.06 -5.66 4.75
N GLY A 33 -21.55 -5.38 5.95
CA GLY A 33 -22.14 -5.84 7.21
C GLY A 33 -22.06 -7.35 7.44
N ARG A 34 -21.21 -8.06 6.70
CA ARG A 34 -20.98 -9.52 6.82
C ARG A 34 -20.12 -9.86 8.04
N GLU A 35 -19.18 -8.99 8.38
CA GLU A 35 -18.31 -9.14 9.55
C GLU A 35 -18.27 -7.84 10.36
N TRP A 36 -18.25 -7.95 11.69
CA TRP A 36 -18.08 -6.80 12.56
C TRP A 36 -17.53 -7.24 13.92
N GLY A 37 -16.57 -6.47 14.43
CA GLY A 37 -16.03 -6.63 15.77
C GLY A 37 -15.06 -5.52 16.08
N LYS A 38 -15.03 -5.06 17.34
CA LYS A 38 -14.14 -3.98 17.77
C LYS A 38 -12.67 -4.24 17.42
N GLY A 39 -12.17 -5.45 17.68
CA GLY A 39 -10.79 -5.82 17.33
C GLY A 39 -10.53 -5.85 15.82
N LEU A 40 -11.52 -6.19 15.00
CA LEU A 40 -11.40 -6.11 13.54
C LEU A 40 -11.35 -4.65 13.07
N ALA A 41 -12.18 -3.77 13.65
CA ALA A 41 -12.14 -2.34 13.35
C ALA A 41 -10.79 -1.72 13.74
N GLU A 42 -10.29 -2.00 14.94
CA GLU A 42 -8.96 -1.55 15.40
C GLU A 42 -7.84 -2.05 14.48
N HIS A 43 -7.92 -3.32 14.04
CA HIS A 43 -6.95 -3.88 13.11
C HIS A 43 -6.99 -3.19 11.73
N LEU A 44 -8.18 -2.91 11.19
CA LEU A 44 -8.34 -2.19 9.93
C LEU A 44 -7.83 -0.76 10.03
N VAL A 45 -8.05 -0.08 11.16
CA VAL A 45 -7.51 1.26 11.43
C VAL A 45 -5.98 1.23 11.39
N LEU A 46 -5.34 0.33 12.15
CA LEU A 46 -3.87 0.19 12.16
C LEU A 46 -3.30 -0.12 10.77
N PHE A 47 -3.97 -0.98 10.00
CA PHE A 47 -3.57 -1.28 8.63
C PHE A 47 -3.60 -0.02 7.75
N LEU A 48 -4.71 0.73 7.79
CA LEU A 48 -4.91 1.91 6.95
C LEU A 48 -3.97 3.07 7.34
N THR A 49 -3.70 3.27 8.64
CA THR A 49 -2.92 4.43 9.11
C THR A 49 -1.42 4.17 9.14
N ASP A 50 -0.99 2.97 9.55
CA ASP A 50 0.41 2.71 9.86
C ASP A 50 1.05 1.90 8.75
N GLU A 51 0.47 0.74 8.44
CA GLU A 51 1.09 -0.20 7.52
C GLU A 51 1.01 0.28 6.07
N MET A 52 -0.14 0.84 5.66
CA MET A 52 -0.27 1.46 4.33
C MET A 52 0.61 2.70 4.18
N ALA A 53 0.79 3.49 5.23
CA ALA A 53 1.71 4.64 5.19
C ALA A 53 3.16 4.21 4.95
N LEU A 54 3.62 3.15 5.66
CA LEU A 54 4.95 2.59 5.44
C LEU A 54 5.12 2.05 4.00
N HIS A 55 4.13 1.33 3.50
CA HIS A 55 4.16 0.79 2.14
C HIS A 55 4.20 1.89 1.09
N ARG A 56 3.33 2.90 1.20
CA ARG A 56 3.31 4.06 0.31
C ARG A 56 4.64 4.78 0.30
N ALA A 57 5.28 4.97 1.45
CA ALA A 57 6.60 5.59 1.51
C ALA A 57 7.67 4.75 0.77
N ASP A 58 7.59 3.42 0.83
CA ASP A 58 8.49 2.54 0.06
C ASP A 58 8.28 2.65 -1.46
N GLU A 59 7.05 2.90 -1.89
CA GLU A 59 6.73 3.07 -3.30
C GLU A 59 6.98 4.51 -3.79
N GLU A 60 6.31 5.49 -3.20
CA GLU A 60 6.25 6.88 -3.66
C GLU A 60 7.58 7.62 -3.48
N ASP A 61 8.13 7.61 -2.27
CA ASP A 61 9.37 8.35 -1.97
C ASP A 61 10.59 7.69 -2.61
N ASP A 62 10.49 6.39 -2.89
CA ASP A 62 11.65 5.54 -3.12
C ASP A 62 11.61 4.79 -4.45
N LEU A 63 10.71 3.82 -4.61
CA LEU A 63 10.68 3.01 -5.83
C LEU A 63 10.37 3.88 -7.06
N PHE A 64 9.28 4.64 -7.03
CA PHE A 64 8.83 5.50 -8.13
C PHE A 64 9.88 6.53 -8.48
N ASP A 65 10.51 7.08 -7.46
CA ASP A 65 11.61 8.02 -7.58
C ASP A 65 12.86 7.42 -8.22
N LEU A 66 13.23 6.19 -7.84
CA LEU A 66 14.29 5.43 -8.52
C LEU A 66 13.91 5.11 -9.96
N MET A 67 12.67 4.72 -10.23
CA MET A 67 12.19 4.42 -11.57
C MET A 67 12.23 5.66 -12.46
N ARG A 68 11.83 6.85 -11.98
CA ARG A 68 11.97 8.12 -12.71
C ARG A 68 13.42 8.41 -13.12
N ARG A 69 14.40 8.04 -12.27
CA ARG A 69 15.83 8.23 -12.55
C ARG A 69 16.44 7.18 -13.48
N ARG A 70 15.87 5.96 -13.53
CA ARG A 70 16.45 4.81 -14.25
C ARG A 70 15.72 4.44 -15.54
N CYS A 71 14.45 4.78 -15.66
CA CYS A 71 13.69 4.55 -16.87
C CYS A 71 14.07 5.56 -17.95
N SER A 72 14.05 5.10 -19.19
CA SER A 72 14.22 5.93 -20.36
C SER A 72 12.92 6.67 -20.71
N ARG A 73 12.99 7.63 -21.63
CA ARG A 73 11.81 8.35 -22.12
C ARG A 73 10.79 7.41 -22.76
N ASP A 74 11.26 6.36 -23.45
CA ASP A 74 10.40 5.37 -24.11
C ASP A 74 9.61 4.50 -23.13
N ASP A 75 10.01 4.45 -21.85
CA ASP A 75 9.25 3.73 -20.82
C ASP A 75 8.08 4.56 -20.27
N ASP A 76 8.00 5.87 -20.58
CA ASP A 76 6.94 6.81 -20.17
C ASP A 76 6.54 6.74 -18.68
N ILE A 77 7.53 6.54 -17.80
CA ILE A 77 7.29 6.20 -16.39
C ILE A 77 6.44 7.23 -15.63
N GLY A 78 6.56 8.51 -15.95
CA GLY A 78 5.80 9.58 -15.28
C GLY A 78 4.30 9.44 -15.53
N SER A 79 3.92 9.23 -16.79
CA SER A 79 2.54 8.95 -17.20
C SER A 79 2.04 7.65 -16.58
N LEU A 80 2.86 6.60 -16.58
CA LEU A 80 2.49 5.32 -15.99
C LEU A 80 2.17 5.44 -14.50
N ILE A 81 2.94 6.20 -13.72
CA ILE A 81 2.69 6.41 -12.28
C ILE A 81 1.42 7.25 -12.07
N HIS A 82 1.26 8.36 -12.80
CA HIS A 82 0.12 9.26 -12.64
C HIS A 82 -1.22 8.59 -12.99
N ARG A 83 -1.22 7.60 -13.89
CA ARG A 83 -2.45 6.96 -14.36
C ARG A 83 -3.16 6.10 -13.32
N VAL A 84 -2.43 5.62 -12.31
CA VAL A 84 -2.95 4.59 -11.38
C VAL A 84 -2.93 4.98 -9.93
N TRP A 85 -2.30 6.10 -9.60
CA TRP A 85 -2.15 6.54 -8.24
C TRP A 85 -2.28 8.05 -8.14
N SER A 86 -3.32 8.51 -7.43
CA SER A 86 -3.38 9.85 -6.87
C SER A 86 -3.18 9.73 -5.37
N PRO A 87 -2.01 10.13 -4.85
CA PRO A 87 -1.73 10.16 -3.41
C PRO A 87 -2.83 10.88 -2.63
N GLU A 88 -3.33 12.00 -3.16
CA GLU A 88 -4.34 12.84 -2.53
C GLU A 88 -5.67 12.10 -2.37
N GLN A 89 -6.12 11.40 -3.43
CA GLN A 89 -7.35 10.62 -3.39
C GLN A 89 -7.24 9.44 -2.41
N ALA A 90 -6.09 8.76 -2.39
CA ALA A 90 -5.85 7.67 -1.46
C ALA A 90 -5.81 8.15 -0.01
N ASP A 91 -5.16 9.28 0.27
CA ASP A 91 -5.10 9.89 1.60
C ASP A 91 -6.48 10.32 2.11
N GLU A 92 -7.28 10.94 1.25
CA GLU A 92 -8.65 11.34 1.61
C GLU A 92 -9.49 10.12 2.02
N GLU A 93 -9.47 9.05 1.20
CA GLU A 93 -10.27 7.85 1.47
C GLU A 93 -9.78 7.10 2.72
N VAL A 94 -8.47 7.07 3.00
CA VAL A 94 -7.90 6.52 4.24
C VAL A 94 -8.38 7.31 5.46
N GLN A 95 -8.25 8.63 5.44
CA GLN A 95 -8.62 9.50 6.57
C GLN A 95 -10.10 9.36 6.90
N LEU A 96 -10.96 9.40 5.88
CA LEU A 96 -12.40 9.30 6.06
C LEU A 96 -12.84 7.90 6.50
N SER A 97 -12.28 6.84 5.90
CA SER A 97 -12.59 5.46 6.30
C SER A 97 -12.18 5.19 7.75
N THR A 98 -11.01 5.67 8.16
CA THR A 98 -10.50 5.52 9.54
C THR A 98 -11.40 6.24 10.54
N HIS A 99 -11.77 7.50 10.26
CA HIS A 99 -12.68 8.26 11.11
C HIS A 99 -14.03 7.55 11.28
N LEU A 100 -14.56 6.96 10.22
CA LEU A 100 -15.84 6.25 10.26
C LEU A 100 -15.73 4.91 10.99
N LEU A 101 -14.60 4.19 10.88
CA LEU A 101 -14.32 2.98 11.64
C LEU A 101 -14.28 3.24 13.15
N ASP A 102 -13.61 4.31 13.59
CA ASP A 102 -13.55 4.69 15.01
C ASP A 102 -14.94 4.98 15.59
N ARG A 103 -15.79 5.64 14.79
CA ARG A 103 -17.19 5.89 15.15
C ARG A 103 -17.97 4.59 15.26
N LEU A 104 -17.85 3.70 14.28
CA LEU A 104 -18.52 2.39 14.32
C LEU A 104 -18.05 1.58 15.54
N ALA A 105 -16.75 1.58 15.86
CA ALA A 105 -16.17 0.93 17.03
C ALA A 105 -16.71 1.49 18.36
N SER A 106 -17.18 2.74 18.35
CA SER A 106 -17.88 3.41 19.46
C SER A 106 -19.40 3.18 19.46
N ASN A 107 -19.90 2.16 18.76
CA ASN A 107 -21.33 1.83 18.59
C ASN A 107 -22.17 2.94 17.94
N ARG A 108 -21.55 3.84 17.17
CA ARG A 108 -22.25 4.87 16.38
C ARG A 108 -22.53 4.32 14.99
N THR A 109 -23.70 3.71 14.79
CA THR A 109 -24.06 3.03 13.54
C THR A 109 -24.65 3.94 12.47
N ASP A 110 -24.89 5.22 12.79
CA ASP A 110 -25.42 6.24 11.88
C ASP A 110 -24.49 6.53 10.69
N CYS A 111 -23.23 6.10 10.78
CA CYS A 111 -22.24 6.26 9.71
C CYS A 111 -21.99 5.00 8.87
N ARG A 112 -22.78 3.93 9.03
CA ARG A 112 -22.52 2.64 8.35
C ARG A 112 -22.57 2.75 6.83
N GLU A 113 -23.56 3.43 6.27
CA GLU A 113 -23.68 3.59 4.81
C GLU A 113 -22.54 4.44 4.24
N ALA A 114 -22.22 5.55 4.91
CA ALA A 114 -21.09 6.40 4.53
C ALA A 114 -19.75 5.65 4.61
N PHE A 115 -19.57 4.80 5.63
CA PHE A 115 -18.41 3.93 5.72
C PHE A 115 -18.35 2.95 4.55
N ALA A 116 -19.45 2.26 4.24
CA ALA A 116 -19.48 1.28 3.16
C ALA A 116 -19.11 1.92 1.81
N GLU A 117 -19.69 3.09 1.48
CA GLU A 117 -19.38 3.82 0.26
C GLU A 117 -17.88 4.13 0.13
N ARG A 118 -17.27 4.66 1.19
CA ARG A 118 -15.84 5.03 1.23
C ARG A 118 -14.93 3.80 1.18
N ALA A 119 -15.25 2.77 1.94
CA ALA A 119 -14.55 1.50 1.94
C ALA A 119 -14.50 0.89 0.53
N HIS A 120 -15.62 0.84 -0.19
CA HIS A 120 -15.65 0.30 -1.55
C HIS A 120 -14.84 1.15 -2.54
N ARG A 121 -14.88 2.49 -2.42
CA ARG A 121 -14.03 3.38 -3.23
C ARG A 121 -12.56 3.13 -2.99
N TYR A 122 -12.13 3.08 -1.73
CA TYR A 122 -10.75 2.79 -1.36
C TYR A 122 -10.30 1.43 -1.91
N VAL A 123 -11.12 0.38 -1.75
CA VAL A 123 -10.79 -0.96 -2.25
C VAL A 123 -10.66 -0.99 -3.77
N ALA A 124 -11.54 -0.29 -4.50
CA ALA A 124 -11.44 -0.19 -5.96
C ALA A 124 -10.13 0.49 -6.39
N LEU A 125 -9.75 1.60 -5.74
CA LEU A 125 -8.50 2.30 -5.99
C LEU A 125 -7.28 1.40 -5.69
N LEU A 126 -7.25 0.76 -4.52
CA LEU A 126 -6.11 -0.08 -4.12
C LEU A 126 -5.97 -1.31 -5.02
N ARG A 127 -7.07 -1.93 -5.47
CA ARG A 127 -7.01 -3.04 -6.44
C ARG A 127 -6.43 -2.62 -7.78
N LEU A 128 -6.84 -1.46 -8.30
CA LEU A 128 -6.31 -0.93 -9.55
C LEU A 128 -4.81 -0.63 -9.42
N HIS A 129 -4.42 0.05 -8.33
CA HIS A 129 -3.02 0.32 -8.00
C HIS A 129 -2.20 -0.96 -7.96
N VAL A 130 -2.60 -1.94 -7.14
CA VAL A 130 -1.89 -3.21 -6.98
C VAL A 130 -1.78 -3.98 -8.30
N ALA A 131 -2.85 -4.05 -9.09
CA ALA A 131 -2.83 -4.75 -10.37
C ALA A 131 -1.83 -4.11 -11.33
N TYR A 132 -1.80 -2.78 -11.38
CA TYR A 132 -0.91 -2.04 -12.25
C TYR A 132 0.54 -2.10 -11.79
N THR A 133 0.77 -1.90 -10.49
CA THR A 133 2.12 -1.95 -9.93
C THR A 133 2.74 -3.33 -10.12
N ASN A 134 2.01 -4.41 -9.82
CA ASN A 134 2.49 -5.77 -10.04
C ASN A 134 2.63 -6.13 -11.53
N GLY A 135 1.72 -5.66 -12.38
CA GLY A 135 1.70 -6.03 -13.81
C GLY A 135 2.68 -5.24 -14.67
N ILE A 136 3.00 -4.01 -14.28
CA ILE A 136 3.75 -3.07 -15.13
C ILE A 136 4.96 -2.51 -14.38
N LEU A 137 4.76 -1.86 -13.23
CA LEU A 137 5.85 -1.12 -12.56
C LEU A 137 6.93 -2.05 -12.00
N ILE A 138 6.56 -3.13 -11.32
CA ILE A 138 7.51 -4.10 -10.77
C ILE A 138 8.32 -4.80 -11.89
N PRO A 139 7.71 -5.33 -12.97
CA PRO A 139 8.47 -5.86 -14.11
C PRO A 139 9.42 -4.84 -14.75
N LEU A 140 8.96 -3.59 -14.93
CA LEU A 140 9.80 -2.52 -15.45
C LEU A 140 10.97 -2.21 -14.50
N GLY A 141 10.70 -2.16 -13.19
CA GLY A 141 11.70 -1.98 -12.14
C GLY A 141 12.76 -3.07 -12.18
N ARG A 142 12.36 -4.35 -12.31
CA ARG A 142 13.29 -5.48 -12.47
C ARG A 142 14.20 -5.33 -13.70
N ARG A 143 13.69 -4.74 -14.79
CA ARG A 143 14.45 -4.50 -16.02
C ARG A 143 15.41 -3.32 -15.93
N ARG A 144 15.03 -2.25 -15.22
CA ARG A 144 15.74 -0.95 -15.26
C ARG A 144 16.61 -0.65 -14.04
N LEU A 145 16.26 -1.19 -12.87
CA LEU A 145 16.99 -0.92 -11.62
C LEU A 145 18.26 -1.76 -11.55
N ARG A 146 19.35 -1.14 -11.10
CA ARG A 146 20.63 -1.81 -10.87
C ARG A 146 20.64 -2.46 -9.49
N SER A 147 21.52 -3.43 -9.28
CA SER A 147 21.70 -4.07 -7.97
C SER A 147 22.01 -3.06 -6.85
N SER A 148 22.74 -1.98 -7.16
CA SER A 148 23.01 -0.89 -6.21
C SER A 148 21.75 -0.11 -5.82
N ASP A 149 20.82 0.06 -6.75
CA ASP A 149 19.55 0.75 -6.49
C ASP A 149 18.68 -0.10 -5.58
N LEU A 150 18.60 -1.41 -5.85
CA LEU A 150 17.84 -2.38 -5.05
C LEU A 150 18.43 -2.51 -3.64
N ALA A 151 19.75 -2.55 -3.49
CA ALA A 151 20.40 -2.55 -2.17
C ALA A 151 20.08 -1.26 -1.39
N GLY A 152 20.09 -0.11 -2.07
CA GLY A 152 19.71 1.18 -1.48
C GLY A 152 18.25 1.21 -1.04
N LEU A 153 17.35 0.69 -1.87
CA LEU A 153 15.92 0.57 -1.57
C LEU A 153 15.69 -0.32 -0.34
N ALA A 154 16.25 -1.53 -0.34
CA ALA A 154 16.17 -2.47 0.79
C ALA A 154 16.63 -1.84 2.11
N LYS A 155 17.74 -1.08 2.09
CA LYS A 155 18.24 -0.36 3.28
C LYS A 155 17.23 0.65 3.82
N ARG A 156 16.54 1.40 2.95
CA ARG A 156 15.56 2.41 3.38
C ARG A 156 14.29 1.76 3.90
N MET A 157 13.78 0.72 3.24
CA MET A 157 12.62 -0.07 3.69
C MET A 157 12.86 -0.71 5.07
N ARG A 158 14.08 -1.23 5.32
CA ARG A 158 14.49 -1.76 6.62
C ARG A 158 14.53 -0.68 7.70
N ARG A 159 15.13 0.47 7.40
CA ARG A 159 15.22 1.60 8.34
C ARG A 159 13.83 2.12 8.73
N ARG A 160 12.89 2.24 7.79
CA ARG A 160 11.49 2.61 8.08
C ARG A 160 10.82 1.67 9.08
N ARG A 161 11.25 0.41 9.11
CA ARG A 161 10.73 -0.64 10.00
C ARG A 161 11.61 -0.88 11.24
N GLY A 162 12.52 0.05 11.56
CA GLY A 162 13.40 -0.06 12.74
C GLY A 162 14.46 -1.16 12.67
N LEU A 163 14.69 -1.74 11.50
CA LEU A 163 15.65 -2.83 11.31
C LEU A 163 17.05 -2.29 10.95
N PRO A 164 18.13 -3.05 11.28
CA PRO A 164 19.48 -2.70 10.86
C PRO A 164 19.58 -2.52 9.35
N SER A 165 20.33 -1.53 8.91
CA SER A 165 20.54 -1.23 7.48
C SER A 165 21.23 -2.35 6.69
N GLN A 166 21.98 -3.20 7.38
CA GLN A 166 22.64 -4.37 6.81
C GLN A 166 21.74 -5.60 6.97
N ILE A 167 21.74 -6.46 5.95
CA ILE A 167 21.17 -7.80 6.02
C ILE A 167 22.28 -8.69 6.60
N PRO A 168 22.05 -9.44 7.69
CA PRO A 168 23.01 -10.43 8.15
C PRO A 168 23.35 -11.37 6.99
N GLY A 169 24.64 -11.57 6.73
CA GLY A 169 25.14 -12.43 5.65
C GLY A 169 24.78 -13.90 5.84
#